data_AF-A0A067TT35-F1
#
_entry.id   AF-A0A067TT35-F1
#
_cell.length_a   1.000
_cell.length_b   1.000
_cell.length_c   1.000
_cell.angle_alpha   90.00
_cell.angle_beta   90.00
_cell.angle_gamma   90.00
#
_symmetry.space_group_name_H-M   'P 1'
#
loop_
_entity.id
_entity.type
_entity.pdbx_description
1 polymer ?
#
loop_
_entity_poly.entity_id
_entity_poly.type
_entity_poly.pdbx_seq_one_letter_code
_entity_poly.pdbx_strand_id
1 'polypeptide(L)'
;MLAGLRSINKSYPLVSTKVEESGEHVVIGTGELYLDCVMHDLRRLFSEIEIKVSDPVTKFCETVLETSALKCYADTPNKKNKITMIAEPLERGIAEDIERGRVNMRITAKERGNFFQENYQWDLLASRSIWAFGPDENGPNILLDDSLPSQVKLTAMEAIS
;
A
#
# COMPACT_ATOMS: atom_id res chain seq x y z
N MET A 1 -1.16 -13.95 -26.67
CA MET A 1 -0.48 -13.28 -25.53
C MET A 1 -1.31 -13.26 -24.25
N LEU A 2 -2.47 -12.56 -24.17
CA LEU A 2 -3.24 -12.44 -22.92
C LEU A 2 -3.69 -13.79 -22.31
N ALA A 3 -4.10 -14.75 -23.16
CA ALA A 3 -4.43 -16.09 -22.69
C ALA A 3 -3.22 -16.77 -22.01
N GLY A 4 -2.01 -16.58 -22.56
CA GLY A 4 -0.78 -17.11 -21.99
C GLY A 4 -0.42 -16.48 -20.65
N LEU A 5 -0.57 -15.15 -20.50
CA LEU A 5 -0.36 -14.47 -19.22
C LEU A 5 -1.34 -14.96 -18.14
N ARG A 6 -2.60 -15.25 -18.52
CA ARG A 6 -3.58 -15.86 -17.59
C ARG A 6 -3.18 -17.28 -17.20
N SER A 7 -2.62 -18.06 -18.12
CA SER A 7 -2.11 -19.41 -17.81
C SER A 7 -0.93 -19.35 -16.85
N ILE A 8 -0.02 -18.39 -17.03
CA ILE A 8 1.13 -18.19 -16.12
C ILE A 8 0.67 -17.82 -14.72
N ASN A 9 -0.28 -16.90 -14.56
CA ASN A 9 -0.82 -16.58 -13.24
C ASN A 9 -1.43 -17.80 -12.53
N LYS A 10 -1.86 -18.82 -13.26
CA LYS A 10 -2.35 -20.08 -12.69
C LYS A 10 -1.21 -21.07 -12.36
N SER A 11 -0.16 -21.08 -13.16
CA SER A 11 0.99 -21.99 -13.00
C SER A 11 2.00 -21.49 -11.96
N TYR A 12 2.15 -20.18 -11.83
CA TYR A 12 3.18 -19.51 -11.04
C TYR A 12 2.53 -18.64 -9.95
N PRO A 13 2.44 -19.11 -8.70
CA PRO A 13 1.68 -18.42 -7.64
C PRO A 13 2.21 -17.05 -7.26
N LEU A 14 3.53 -16.81 -7.46
CA LEU A 14 4.18 -15.56 -7.11
C LEU A 14 4.32 -14.61 -8.31
N VAL A 15 3.89 -15.02 -9.51
CA VAL A 15 3.82 -14.09 -10.64
C VAL A 15 2.64 -13.16 -10.42
N SER A 16 2.87 -11.86 -10.62
CA SER A 16 1.80 -10.88 -10.79
C SER A 16 1.94 -10.19 -12.13
N THR A 17 0.87 -10.19 -12.92
CA THR A 17 0.82 -9.49 -14.21
C THR A 17 -0.02 -8.22 -14.09
N LYS A 18 0.54 -7.07 -14.43
CA LYS A 18 -0.16 -5.78 -14.46
C LYS A 18 -0.16 -5.23 -15.89
N VAL A 19 -1.21 -4.51 -16.25
CA VAL A 19 -1.27 -3.71 -17.47
C VAL A 19 -1.09 -2.25 -17.07
N GLU A 20 -0.07 -1.60 -17.60
CA GLU A 20 0.17 -0.17 -17.37
C GLU A 20 -0.70 0.68 -18.30
N GLU A 21 -0.89 1.96 -17.96
CA GLU A 21 -1.68 2.90 -18.77
C GLU A 21 -1.08 3.12 -20.18
N SER A 22 0.22 2.88 -20.34
CA SER A 22 0.91 2.86 -21.64
C SER A 22 0.48 1.70 -22.55
N GLY A 23 -0.23 0.70 -22.02
CA GLY A 23 -0.58 -0.56 -22.71
C GLY A 23 0.49 -1.65 -22.57
N GLU A 24 1.56 -1.40 -21.81
CA GLU A 24 2.61 -2.39 -21.56
C GLU A 24 2.14 -3.45 -20.56
N HIS A 25 2.52 -4.71 -20.82
CA HIS A 25 2.27 -5.83 -19.93
C HIS A 25 3.49 -6.07 -19.05
N VAL A 26 3.38 -5.76 -17.77
CA VAL A 26 4.45 -5.94 -16.78
C VAL A 26 4.26 -7.28 -16.06
N VAL A 27 5.32 -8.07 -16.01
CA VAL A 27 5.37 -9.33 -15.26
C VAL A 27 6.30 -9.15 -14.07
N ILE A 28 5.76 -9.32 -12.86
CA ILE A 28 6.50 -9.21 -11.61
C ILE A 28 6.80 -10.62 -11.11
N GLY A 29 8.06 -10.86 -10.75
CA GLY A 29 8.55 -12.14 -10.23
C GLY A 29 9.66 -11.94 -9.20
N THR A 30 10.04 -13.02 -8.51
CA THR A 30 10.94 -12.96 -7.35
C THR A 30 12.43 -12.97 -7.68
N GLY A 31 12.81 -13.14 -8.94
CA GLY A 31 14.21 -13.14 -9.36
C GLY A 31 14.40 -13.45 -10.84
N GLU A 32 15.65 -13.39 -11.28
CA GLU A 32 16.04 -13.59 -12.69
C GLU A 32 15.70 -15.00 -13.18
N LEU A 33 16.15 -16.05 -12.49
CA LEU A 33 15.88 -17.43 -12.86
C LEU A 33 14.37 -17.73 -12.90
N TYR A 34 13.62 -17.16 -11.95
CA TYR A 34 12.17 -17.32 -11.90
C TYR A 34 11.51 -16.69 -13.12
N LEU A 35 11.92 -15.47 -13.50
CA LEU A 35 11.41 -14.80 -14.70
C LEU A 35 11.86 -15.49 -15.99
N ASP A 36 13.06 -16.07 -16.04
CA ASP A 36 13.52 -16.83 -17.20
C ASP A 36 12.63 -18.05 -17.47
N CYS A 37 12.33 -18.84 -16.42
CA CYS A 37 11.39 -19.97 -16.52
C CYS A 37 9.99 -19.50 -16.95
N VAL A 38 9.48 -18.43 -16.34
CA VAL A 38 8.17 -17.86 -16.68
C VAL A 38 8.10 -17.42 -18.14
N MET A 39 9.16 -16.75 -18.64
CA MET A 39 9.23 -16.28 -20.02
C MET A 39 9.42 -17.44 -21.00
N HIS A 40 10.16 -18.47 -20.62
CA HIS A 40 10.30 -19.70 -21.39
C HIS A 40 8.94 -20.36 -21.63
N ASP A 41 8.17 -20.57 -20.56
CA ASP A 41 6.85 -21.19 -20.62
C ASP A 41 5.84 -20.31 -21.37
N LEU A 42 5.93 -18.98 -21.19
CA LEU A 42 5.08 -18.06 -21.95
C LEU A 42 5.28 -18.23 -23.46
N ARG A 43 6.55 -18.25 -23.90
CA ARG A 43 6.92 -18.31 -25.32
C ARG A 43 6.65 -19.68 -25.93
N ARG A 44 7.04 -20.77 -25.25
CA ARG A 44 7.02 -22.13 -25.82
C ARG A 44 5.75 -22.91 -25.51
N LEU A 45 5.18 -22.76 -24.31
CA LEU A 45 4.15 -23.68 -23.81
C LEU A 45 2.75 -23.09 -23.92
N PHE A 46 2.59 -21.80 -23.64
CA PHE A 46 1.26 -21.20 -23.50
C PHE A 46 0.79 -20.33 -24.67
N SER A 47 1.71 -19.75 -25.44
CA SER A 47 1.32 -18.77 -26.44
C SER A 47 1.91 -18.95 -27.82
N GLU A 48 2.91 -19.82 -28.01
CA GLU A 48 3.56 -20.14 -29.30
C GLU A 48 3.83 -18.89 -30.16
N ILE A 49 4.14 -17.76 -29.52
CA ILE A 49 4.40 -16.47 -30.16
C ILE A 49 5.76 -15.93 -29.74
N GLU A 50 6.36 -15.16 -30.63
CA GLU A 50 7.55 -14.39 -30.32
C GLU A 50 7.20 -13.19 -29.44
N ILE A 51 7.85 -13.09 -28.29
CA ILE A 51 7.63 -12.03 -27.30
C ILE A 51 8.91 -11.25 -27.12
N LYS A 52 8.85 -9.96 -27.48
CA LYS A 52 9.90 -8.98 -27.16
C LYS A 52 9.83 -8.64 -25.68
N VAL A 53 10.96 -8.75 -25.01
CA VAL A 53 11.11 -8.47 -23.57
C VAL A 53 12.09 -7.31 -23.44
N SER A 54 11.73 -6.33 -22.62
CA SER A 54 12.61 -5.21 -22.25
C SER A 54 13.58 -5.63 -21.14
N ASP A 55 14.56 -4.77 -20.86
CA ASP A 55 15.49 -5.01 -19.76
C ASP A 55 14.75 -5.11 -18.41
N PRO A 56 15.10 -6.08 -17.56
CA PRO A 56 14.42 -6.27 -16.28
C PRO A 56 14.68 -5.10 -15.34
N VAL A 57 13.62 -4.63 -14.69
CA VAL A 57 13.66 -3.52 -13.72
C VAL A 57 13.06 -3.96 -12.38
N THR A 58 13.50 -3.30 -11.30
CA THR A 58 12.97 -3.53 -9.96
C THR A 58 11.81 -2.60 -9.65
N LYS A 59 10.85 -3.07 -8.84
CA LYS A 59 9.80 -2.22 -8.30
C LYS A 59 10.38 -1.28 -7.25
N PHE A 60 10.14 0.01 -7.41
CA PHE A 60 10.50 1.02 -6.42
C PHE A 60 9.32 1.28 -5.46
N CYS A 61 9.65 1.64 -4.23
CA CYS A 61 8.71 2.16 -3.24
C CYS A 61 9.15 3.57 -2.85
N GLU A 62 8.18 4.42 -2.51
CA GLU A 62 8.42 5.81 -2.10
C GLU A 62 8.34 5.93 -0.58
N THR A 63 9.08 6.90 -0.02
CA THR A 63 9.06 7.19 1.42
C THR A 63 9.29 8.69 1.66
N VAL A 64 8.87 9.18 2.82
CA VAL A 64 9.10 10.56 3.27
C VAL A 64 10.21 10.57 4.33
N LEU A 65 11.12 11.54 4.25
CA LEU A 65 12.25 11.66 5.19
C LEU A 65 11.98 12.68 6.31
N GLU A 66 11.19 13.71 6.03
CA GLU A 66 10.89 14.79 6.94
C GLU A 66 9.38 15.08 6.93
N THR A 67 8.88 15.62 8.04
CA THR A 67 7.50 16.10 8.13
C THR A 67 7.24 17.17 7.06
N SER A 68 6.08 17.07 6.41
CA SER A 68 5.63 18.07 5.44
C SER A 68 5.62 19.48 6.05
N ALA A 69 6.39 20.40 5.46
CA ALA A 69 6.52 21.78 5.95
C ALA A 69 5.20 22.59 5.92
N LEU A 70 4.28 22.21 5.03
CA LEU A 70 2.98 22.86 4.87
C LEU A 70 1.89 21.80 4.98
N LYS A 71 0.79 22.16 5.65
CA LYS A 71 -0.42 21.34 5.66
C LYS A 71 -1.05 21.38 4.26
N CYS A 72 -1.00 20.26 3.55
CA CYS A 72 -1.64 20.13 2.24
C CYS A 72 -3.16 20.11 2.42
N TYR A 73 -3.89 20.76 1.50
CA TYR A 73 -5.35 20.73 1.50
C TYR A 73 -5.89 20.40 0.11
N ALA A 74 -7.03 19.72 0.07
CA ALA A 74 -7.77 19.40 -1.15
C ALA A 74 -9.25 19.76 -0.96
N ASP A 75 -9.79 20.53 -1.89
CA ASP A 75 -11.22 20.87 -1.94
C ASP A 75 -11.93 19.95 -2.92
N THR A 76 -13.10 19.44 -2.55
CA THR A 76 -13.92 18.66 -3.48
C THR A 76 -14.46 19.54 -4.61
N PRO A 77 -14.77 18.99 -5.81
CA PRO A 77 -15.31 19.78 -6.93
C PRO A 77 -16.59 20.55 -6.59
N ASN A 78 -17.40 20.03 -5.66
CA ASN A 78 -18.61 20.68 -5.16
C ASN A 78 -18.35 21.81 -4.14
N LYS A 79 -17.08 22.04 -3.74
CA LYS A 79 -16.61 23.01 -2.74
C LYS A 79 -17.24 22.90 -1.34
N LYS A 80 -17.80 21.74 -1.00
CA LYS A 80 -18.43 21.50 0.30
C LYS A 80 -17.48 20.88 1.32
N ASN A 81 -16.50 20.11 0.85
CA ASN A 81 -15.58 19.39 1.71
C ASN A 81 -14.15 19.86 1.42
N LYS A 82 -13.39 20.05 2.50
CA LYS A 82 -11.97 20.34 2.48
C LYS A 82 -11.28 19.28 3.33
N ILE A 83 -10.32 18.58 2.76
CA ILE A 83 -9.50 17.58 3.44
C ILE A 83 -8.11 18.17 3.61
N THR A 84 -7.54 18.08 4.81
CA THR A 84 -6.18 18.53 5.12
C THR A 84 -5.34 17.37 5.62
N MET A 85 -4.13 17.19 5.10
CA MET A 85 -3.23 16.12 5.53
C MET A 85 -1.79 16.64 5.68
N ILE A 86 -1.07 16.01 6.61
CA ILE A 86 0.39 16.09 6.73
C ILE A 86 0.97 14.69 6.56
N ALA A 87 2.20 14.60 6.08
CA ALA A 87 2.92 13.34 5.99
C ALA A 87 4.18 13.44 6.85
N GLU A 88 4.41 12.40 7.64
CA GLU A 88 5.58 12.29 8.54
C GLU A 88 6.25 10.92 8.35
N PRO A 89 7.58 10.84 8.50
CA PRO A 89 8.28 9.55 8.49
C PRO A 89 7.82 8.67 9.64
N LEU A 90 7.50 7.41 9.35
CA LEU A 90 7.25 6.42 10.41
C LEU A 90 8.54 6.13 11.19
N GLU A 91 8.38 5.85 12.48
CA GLU A 91 9.51 5.40 13.30
C GLU A 91 10.03 4.04 12.83
N ARG A 92 11.32 3.81 13.09
CA ARG A 92 11.99 2.57 12.69
C ARG A 92 11.34 1.37 13.40
N GLY A 93 11.04 0.33 12.62
CA GLY A 93 10.44 -0.92 13.13
C GLY A 93 8.92 -0.98 12.97
N ILE A 94 8.22 0.16 12.96
CA ILE A 94 6.75 0.17 12.81
C ILE A 94 6.33 -0.48 11.48
N ALA A 95 6.97 -0.08 10.38
CA ALA A 95 6.69 -0.63 9.06
C ALA A 95 6.89 -2.16 9.02
N GLU A 96 7.98 -2.67 9.59
CA GLU A 96 8.28 -4.10 9.63
C GLU A 96 7.28 -4.88 10.50
N ASP A 97 6.84 -4.29 11.62
CA ASP A 97 5.86 -4.92 12.51
C ASP A 97 4.47 -5.00 11.88
N ILE A 98 4.09 -4.00 11.07
CA ILE A 98 2.85 -4.02 10.29
C ILE A 98 2.93 -5.09 9.19
N GLU A 99 4.02 -5.13 8.41
CA GLU A 99 4.19 -6.13 7.35
C GLU A 99 4.26 -7.57 7.87
N ARG A 100 4.83 -7.77 9.07
CA ARG A 100 4.83 -9.07 9.77
C ARG A 100 3.47 -9.45 10.36
N GLY A 101 2.49 -8.55 10.32
CA GLY A 101 1.13 -8.76 10.83
C GLY A 101 1.05 -8.79 12.36
N ARG A 102 2.00 -8.16 13.08
CA ARG A 102 1.91 -7.99 14.54
C ARG A 102 0.82 -7.00 14.92
N VAL A 103 0.53 -6.05 14.04
CA VAL A 103 -0.53 -5.06 14.17
C VAL A 103 -1.38 -5.07 12.92
N ASN A 104 -2.68 -5.29 13.09
CA ASN A 104 -3.65 -5.31 12.00
C ASN A 104 -4.90 -4.50 12.39
N MET A 105 -5.66 -4.05 11.38
CA MET A 105 -6.91 -3.32 11.60
C MET A 105 -8.01 -4.16 12.29
N ARG A 106 -7.91 -5.49 12.22
CA ARG A 106 -8.86 -6.44 12.84
C ARG A 106 -8.80 -6.46 14.37
N ILE A 107 -7.70 -6.00 14.95
CA ILE A 107 -7.49 -5.92 16.39
C ILE A 107 -8.21 -4.69 16.94
N THR A 108 -8.73 -4.77 18.17
CA THR A 108 -9.45 -3.65 18.79
C THR A 108 -8.56 -2.41 18.91
N ALA A 109 -9.16 -1.22 18.78
CA ALA A 109 -8.43 0.05 18.89
C ALA A 109 -7.71 0.20 20.25
N LYS A 110 -8.21 -0.45 21.30
CA LYS A 110 -7.59 -0.45 22.63
C LYS A 110 -6.29 -1.25 22.65
N GLU A 111 -6.31 -2.49 22.15
CA GLU A 111 -5.12 -3.34 22.09
C GLU A 111 -4.06 -2.77 21.16
N ARG A 112 -4.50 -2.24 20.01
CA ARG A 112 -3.62 -1.52 19.08
C ARG A 112 -3.00 -0.29 19.73
N GLY A 113 -3.80 0.50 20.44
CA GLY A 113 -3.33 1.66 21.19
C GLY A 113 -2.25 1.30 22.20
N ASN A 114 -2.48 0.23 22.97
CA ASN A 114 -1.48 -0.27 23.93
C ASN A 114 -0.20 -0.74 23.24
N PHE A 115 -0.28 -1.42 22.09
CA PHE A 115 0.89 -1.86 21.34
C PHE A 115 1.78 -0.68 20.90
N PHE A 116 1.18 0.38 20.33
CA PHE A 116 1.93 1.56 19.92
C PHE A 116 2.47 2.36 21.11
N GLN A 117 1.74 2.39 22.23
CA GLN A 117 2.19 3.04 23.45
C GLN A 117 3.39 2.31 24.10
N GLU A 118 3.33 0.98 24.21
CA GLU A 118 4.37 0.18 24.88
C GLU A 118 5.65 0.07 24.04
N ASN A 119 5.53 -0.15 22.73
CA ASN A 119 6.69 -0.40 21.87
C ASN A 119 7.31 0.87 21.27
N TYR A 120 6.47 1.87 20.98
CA TYR A 120 6.86 3.06 20.21
C TYR A 120 6.58 4.36 20.96
N GLN A 121 6.13 4.30 22.22
CA GLN A 121 5.86 5.48 23.06
C GLN A 121 4.90 6.49 22.43
N TRP A 122 4.02 6.02 21.53
CA TRP A 122 3.01 6.87 20.92
C TRP A 122 2.01 7.33 21.97
N ASP A 123 1.46 8.53 21.75
CA ASP A 123 0.38 9.02 22.58
C ASP A 123 -0.87 8.16 22.41
N LEU A 124 -1.63 8.02 23.50
CA LEU A 124 -2.81 7.16 23.53
C LEU A 124 -3.93 7.70 22.63
N LEU A 125 -4.05 9.02 22.48
CA LEU A 125 -5.04 9.62 21.59
C LEU A 125 -4.67 9.32 20.14
N ALA A 126 -3.43 9.62 19.74
CA ALA A 126 -2.92 9.35 18.40
C ALA A 126 -3.06 7.87 18.03
N SER A 127 -2.65 6.96 18.91
CA SER A 127 -2.68 5.51 18.65
C SER A 127 -4.09 4.94 18.48
N ARG A 128 -5.11 5.58 19.07
CA ARG A 128 -6.52 5.17 18.94
C ARG A 128 -7.18 5.76 17.71
N SER A 129 -6.67 6.86 17.18
CA SER A 129 -7.17 7.53 15.98
C SER A 129 -6.62 6.94 14.67
N ILE A 130 -6.03 5.74 14.69
CA ILE A 130 -5.57 5.04 13.49
C ILE A 130 -6.79 4.50 12.73
N TRP A 131 -6.99 4.98 11.50
CA TRP A 131 -8.11 4.58 10.64
C TRP A 131 -7.79 3.40 9.74
N ALA A 132 -6.57 3.32 9.21
CA ALA A 132 -6.19 2.26 8.30
C ALA A 132 -4.67 2.07 8.21
N PHE A 133 -4.27 0.86 7.83
CA PHE A 133 -2.95 0.58 7.27
C PHE A 133 -3.08 0.50 5.75
N GLY A 134 -2.06 0.94 5.01
CA GLY A 134 -2.11 0.99 3.54
C GLY A 134 -0.76 0.67 2.88
N PRO A 135 -0.72 0.28 1.60
CA PRO A 135 -1.83 0.29 0.64
C PRO A 135 -2.83 -0.87 0.79
N ASP A 136 -2.40 -2.02 1.30
CA ASP A 136 -3.24 -3.18 1.62
C ASP A 136 -3.46 -3.29 3.15
N GLU A 137 -4.23 -4.27 3.64
CA GLU A 137 -4.53 -4.45 5.09
C GLU A 137 -3.28 -4.47 6.00
N ASN A 138 -2.12 -4.89 5.47
CA ASN A 138 -0.84 -4.98 6.18
C ASN A 138 0.25 -4.12 5.51
N GLY A 139 -0.13 -3.06 4.81
CA GLY A 139 0.84 -2.20 4.15
C GLY A 139 1.56 -1.25 5.12
N PRO A 140 2.81 -0.86 4.83
CA PRO A 140 3.68 -0.10 5.73
C PRO A 140 3.36 1.40 5.80
N ASN A 141 2.08 1.80 5.70
CA ASN A 141 1.63 3.18 5.86
C ASN A 141 0.50 3.23 6.89
N ILE A 142 0.39 4.35 7.62
CA ILE A 142 -0.64 4.56 8.63
C ILE A 142 -1.45 5.80 8.25
N LEU A 143 -2.77 5.68 8.21
CA LEU A 143 -3.68 6.81 8.16
C LEU A 143 -4.19 7.09 9.58
N LEU A 144 -3.94 8.30 10.07
CA LEU A 144 -4.28 8.74 11.41
C LEU A 144 -5.10 10.03 11.36
N ASP A 145 -6.11 10.11 12.22
CA ASP A 145 -6.91 11.32 12.43
C ASP A 145 -6.37 12.13 13.61
N ASP A 146 -5.72 13.25 13.28
CA ASP A 146 -5.23 14.26 14.24
C ASP A 146 -6.11 15.53 14.19
N SER A 147 -7.40 15.38 13.91
CA SER A 147 -8.32 16.51 13.90
C SER A 147 -8.67 16.99 15.32
N LEU A 148 -8.61 18.30 15.52
CA LEU A 148 -9.08 18.91 16.76
C LEU A 148 -10.62 18.90 16.77
N PRO A 149 -11.28 18.49 17.88
CA PRO A 149 -12.74 18.47 17.98
C PRO A 149 -13.42 19.83 17.76
N SER A 150 -12.68 20.93 17.93
CA SER A 150 -13.14 22.28 17.66
C SER A 150 -13.17 22.64 16.16
N GLN A 151 -12.43 21.91 15.34
CA GLN A 151 -12.28 22.16 13.90
C GLN A 151 -13.16 21.24 13.04
N VAL A 152 -13.47 20.04 13.54
CA VAL A 152 -14.19 19.01 12.78
C VAL A 152 -15.42 18.52 13.56
N LYS A 153 -16.56 18.42 12.87
CA LYS A 153 -17.77 17.79 13.42
C LYS A 153 -17.65 16.27 13.31
N LEU A 154 -17.13 15.63 14.36
CA LEU A 154 -16.92 14.18 14.44
C LEU A 154 -18.17 13.35 14.11
N THR A 155 -19.36 13.82 14.49
CA THR A 155 -20.64 13.15 14.19
C THR A 155 -20.99 13.03 12.72
N ALA A 156 -20.38 13.84 11.84
CA ALA A 156 -20.56 13.74 10.40
C ALA A 156 -19.54 12.80 9.73
N MET A 157 -18.40 12.53 10.38
CA MET A 157 -17.35 11.63 9.87
C MET A 157 -17.67 10.15 10.13
N GLU A 158 -18.24 9.81 11.29
CA GLU A 158 -18.67 8.43 11.61
C GLU A 158 -19.76 7.90 10.66
N ALA A 159 -20.49 8.78 9.98
CA ALA A 159 -21.50 8.41 8.98
C ALA A 159 -20.90 7.98 7.63
N ILE A 160 -19.58 8.14 7.44
CA ILE A 160 -18.87 7.88 6.19
C ILE A 160 -17.97 6.63 6.28
N SER A 161 -17.66 6.15 7.50
CA SER A 161 -16.84 4.94 7.73
C SER A 161 -17.64 3.65 7.60
#